data_AF-A0A369GVT4-F1
#
_entry.id   AF-A0A369GVT4-F1
#
_cell.length_a   1.000
_cell.length_b   1.000
_cell.length_c   1.000
_cell.angle_alpha   90.00
_cell.angle_beta   90.00
_cell.angle_gamma   90.00
#
_symmetry.space_group_name_H-M   'P 1'
#
loop_
_entity.id
_entity.type
_entity.pdbx_description
1 polymer ?
#
loop_
_entity_poly.entity_id
_entity_poly.type
_entity_poly.pdbx_seq_one_letter_code
_entity_poly.pdbx_strand_id
1 'polypeptide(L)'
;MASTKPKAETITRPDFNALLAQYPTLLEATSKAKAGTPSRRADDNKDNDNDEKNKSLAELDRYRYVTAPSIFGPESRERGMDLEDVKRLVEWKLRHGTFRPKLLSLVSSNAANTVQTTIQEALTSYESSPTTALTKLTTLKGIGPATASLLLSVHDPPRCIFFSDEAFRWLCRGGDARAPIRYTVAEYRALGEAADAVARRIGVEAVELEKVAYVVMRGGGLAASPPSVFDPALLSALPSAATSATAASVRLARDTHVQVLDVEDLSLSRWEQAEALREVARGERTTGRQIVRVDDGADGGDADEAQQRPASEPSRRNDNATHRLVLQDCRGTRVYAVELRRLPRIGVRSTAMGEKILLRAGTIVARGTVLLAPESCLLLGGRVDAWHDAWANSRLQRLEEGANN
;
A
#
# COMPACT_ATOMS: atom_id res chain seq x y z
N MET A 1 18.45 12.39 -2.16
CA MET A 1 19.40 11.26 -2.07
C MET A 1 18.82 10.10 -2.84
N ALA A 2 19.61 9.42 -3.67
CA ALA A 2 19.10 8.30 -4.48
C ALA A 2 18.59 7.19 -3.57
N SER A 3 17.31 6.81 -3.72
CA SER A 3 16.73 5.65 -3.05
C SER A 3 17.57 4.43 -3.41
N THR A 4 18.36 3.93 -2.46
CA THR A 4 19.24 2.78 -2.69
C THR A 4 18.37 1.54 -2.61
N LYS A 5 18.14 0.88 -3.75
CA LYS A 5 17.35 -0.35 -3.80
C LYS A 5 17.97 -1.40 -2.89
N PRO A 6 17.19 -2.07 -2.03
CA PRO A 6 17.71 -3.12 -1.16
C PRO A 6 18.27 -4.27 -2.02
N LYS A 7 19.47 -4.75 -1.66
CA LYS A 7 20.11 -5.87 -2.35
C LYS A 7 19.53 -7.20 -1.88
N ALA A 8 19.23 -8.10 -2.81
CA ALA A 8 18.67 -9.42 -2.50
C ALA A 8 19.58 -10.29 -1.61
N GLU A 9 20.90 -10.15 -1.75
CA GLU A 9 21.88 -10.92 -0.98
C GLU A 9 21.87 -10.56 0.51
N THR A 10 21.57 -9.30 0.84
CA THR A 10 21.67 -8.77 2.21
C THR A 10 20.32 -8.43 2.83
N ILE A 11 19.20 -8.58 2.09
CA ILE A 11 17.87 -8.23 2.59
C ILE A 11 17.51 -9.08 3.82
N THR A 12 16.99 -8.45 4.86
CA THR A 12 16.53 -9.12 6.09
C THR A 12 15.07 -9.54 5.97
N ARG A 13 14.61 -10.48 6.81
CA ARG A 13 13.19 -10.88 6.80
C ARG A 13 12.23 -9.71 7.15
N PRO A 14 12.51 -8.86 8.14
CA PRO A 14 11.68 -7.68 8.41
C PRO A 14 11.59 -6.72 7.22
N ASP A 15 12.72 -6.41 6.58
CA ASP A 15 12.77 -5.53 5.40
C ASP A 15 11.97 -6.13 4.23
N PHE A 16 12.12 -7.44 4.01
CA PHE A 16 11.37 -8.18 3.02
C PHE A 16 9.86 -8.08 3.25
N ASN A 17 9.40 -8.33 4.47
CA ASN A 17 7.99 -8.25 4.83
C ASN A 17 7.44 -6.82 4.66
N ALA A 18 8.24 -5.80 4.99
CA ALA A 18 7.86 -4.40 4.80
C ALA A 18 7.70 -4.03 3.32
N LEU A 19 8.55 -4.56 2.44
CA LEU A 19 8.40 -4.39 0.99
C LEU A 19 7.21 -5.18 0.45
N LEU A 20 7.01 -6.41 0.92
CA LEU A 20 5.89 -7.26 0.51
C LEU A 20 4.54 -6.59 0.83
N ALA A 21 4.43 -5.94 1.98
CA ALA A 21 3.23 -5.19 2.39
C ALA A 21 2.90 -4.00 1.48
N GLN A 22 3.87 -3.48 0.72
CA GLN A 22 3.64 -2.38 -0.24
C GLN A 22 3.05 -2.86 -1.57
N TYR A 23 3.08 -4.17 -1.85
CA TYR A 23 2.66 -4.72 -3.14
C TYR A 23 1.21 -4.35 -3.52
N PRO A 24 0.18 -4.51 -2.65
CA PRO A 24 -1.20 -4.20 -3.02
C PRO A 24 -1.40 -2.73 -3.40
N THR A 25 -0.85 -1.81 -2.62
CA THR A 25 -0.95 -0.37 -2.89
C THR A 25 -0.26 0.02 -4.19
N LEU A 26 0.93 -0.53 -4.45
CA LEU A 26 1.66 -0.30 -5.70
C LEU A 26 0.91 -0.85 -6.92
N LEU A 27 0.29 -2.03 -6.78
CA LEU A 27 -0.51 -2.66 -7.82
C LEU A 27 -1.73 -1.80 -8.16
N GLU A 28 -2.45 -1.29 -7.16
CA GLU A 28 -3.59 -0.39 -7.37
C GLU A 28 -3.19 0.90 -8.08
N ALA A 29 -2.09 1.53 -7.65
CA ALA A 29 -1.55 2.72 -8.29
C ALA A 29 -1.18 2.44 -9.76
N THR A 30 -0.55 1.29 -10.03
CA THR A 30 -0.21 0.86 -11.40
C THR A 30 -1.46 0.61 -12.23
N SER A 31 -2.48 -0.04 -11.65
CA SER A 31 -3.77 -0.31 -12.31
C SER A 31 -4.46 0.99 -12.73
N LYS A 32 -4.53 1.97 -11.82
CA LYS A 32 -5.10 3.31 -12.09
C LYS A 32 -4.33 4.06 -13.17
N ALA A 33 -3.00 4.08 -13.10
CA ALA A 33 -2.16 4.74 -14.10
C ALA A 33 -2.37 4.16 -15.51
N LYS A 34 -2.58 2.84 -15.62
CA LYS A 34 -2.83 2.17 -16.90
C LYS A 34 -4.27 2.34 -17.40
N ALA A 35 -5.25 2.55 -16.51
CA ALA A 35 -6.62 2.86 -16.88
C ALA A 35 -6.77 4.27 -17.50
N GLY A 36 -5.93 5.23 -17.08
CA GLY A 36 -5.95 6.61 -17.61
C GLY A 36 -5.22 6.83 -18.95
N THR A 37 -4.61 5.79 -19.53
CA THR A 37 -3.97 5.91 -20.86
C THR A 37 -4.99 5.52 -21.92
N PRO A 38 -5.42 6.44 -22.82
CA PRO A 38 -6.42 6.10 -23.83
C PRO A 38 -5.87 5.00 -24.74
N SER A 39 -6.51 3.83 -24.70
CA SER A 39 -6.27 2.77 -25.67
C SER A 39 -6.58 3.33 -27.05
N ARG A 40 -5.57 3.40 -27.94
CA ARG A 40 -5.67 3.90 -29.31
C ARG A 40 -6.51 3.02 -30.26
N ARG A 41 -7.45 2.24 -29.74
CA ARG A 41 -8.43 1.46 -30.52
C ARG A 41 -9.72 1.32 -29.72
N ALA A 42 -10.48 2.42 -29.65
CA ALA A 42 -11.92 2.29 -29.58
C ALA A 42 -12.39 2.05 -31.02
N ASP A 43 -12.51 0.77 -31.40
CA ASP A 43 -13.42 0.45 -32.50
C ASP A 43 -14.82 0.50 -31.90
N ASP A 44 -15.61 1.45 -32.39
CA ASP A 44 -17.02 1.61 -32.09
C ASP A 44 -17.80 0.42 -32.64
N ASN A 45 -17.83 -0.71 -31.92
CA ASN A 45 -18.86 -1.70 -32.14
C ASN A 45 -19.38 -2.24 -30.81
N LYS A 46 -20.66 -1.93 -30.57
CA LYS A 46 -21.38 -2.13 -29.32
C LYS A 46 -22.12 -3.46 -29.38
N ASP A 47 -21.36 -4.54 -29.45
CA ASP A 47 -21.88 -5.91 -29.33
C ASP A 47 -21.51 -6.51 -27.97
N ASN A 48 -22.44 -7.27 -27.42
CA ASN A 48 -22.68 -7.53 -26.00
C ASN A 48 -21.75 -8.61 -25.37
N ASP A 49 -20.47 -8.70 -25.79
CA ASP A 49 -19.48 -9.70 -25.34
C ASP A 49 -18.23 -9.05 -24.66
N ASN A 50 -18.38 -7.85 -24.09
CA ASN A 50 -17.26 -7.01 -23.68
C ASN A 50 -16.72 -7.21 -22.24
N ASP A 51 -17.31 -8.10 -21.44
CA ASP A 51 -16.88 -8.30 -20.04
C ASP A 51 -15.52 -9.02 -19.90
N GLU A 52 -15.07 -9.77 -20.91
CA GLU A 52 -13.76 -10.42 -20.85
C GLU A 52 -12.58 -9.52 -21.23
N LYS A 53 -12.80 -8.45 -21.99
CA LYS A 53 -11.71 -7.62 -22.55
C LYS A 53 -11.25 -6.47 -21.65
N ASN A 54 -11.99 -6.15 -20.59
CA ASN A 54 -11.70 -4.97 -19.75
C ASN A 54 -11.43 -5.29 -18.27
N LYS A 55 -10.86 -6.47 -17.97
CA LYS A 55 -10.43 -6.80 -16.61
C LYS A 55 -9.31 -5.86 -16.15
N SER A 56 -9.47 -5.28 -14.98
CA SER A 56 -8.45 -4.44 -14.34
C SER A 56 -7.18 -5.25 -14.04
N LEU A 57 -6.04 -4.57 -13.89
CA LEU A 57 -4.80 -5.25 -13.50
C LEU A 57 -4.97 -5.95 -12.14
N ALA A 58 -5.72 -5.36 -11.21
CA ALA A 58 -6.00 -5.95 -9.90
C ALA A 58 -6.79 -7.27 -9.99
N GLU A 59 -7.77 -7.37 -10.89
CA GLU A 59 -8.53 -8.61 -11.09
C GLU A 59 -7.68 -9.72 -11.72
N LEU A 60 -6.85 -9.35 -12.70
CA LEU A 60 -5.90 -10.27 -13.32
C LEU A 60 -4.86 -10.76 -12.31
N ASP A 61 -4.45 -9.90 -11.38
CA ASP A 61 -3.50 -10.23 -10.31
C ASP A 61 -4.11 -11.19 -9.28
N ARG A 62 -5.34 -10.91 -8.86
CA ARG A 62 -6.12 -11.83 -8.03
C ARG A 62 -6.29 -13.18 -8.70
N TYR A 63 -6.54 -13.21 -10.01
CA TYR A 63 -6.59 -14.47 -10.74
C TYR A 63 -5.24 -15.20 -10.71
N ARG A 64 -4.12 -14.51 -10.98
CA ARG A 64 -2.77 -15.11 -10.98
C ARG A 64 -2.36 -15.70 -9.63
N TYR A 65 -2.63 -15.00 -8.52
CA TYR A 65 -2.11 -15.36 -7.20
C TYR A 65 -3.11 -16.05 -6.28
N VAL A 66 -4.41 -16.03 -6.58
CA VAL A 66 -5.45 -16.64 -5.74
C VAL A 66 -6.24 -17.68 -6.52
N THR A 67 -6.93 -17.27 -7.59
CA THR A 67 -7.87 -18.16 -8.30
C THR A 67 -7.17 -19.26 -9.10
N ALA A 68 -6.09 -18.94 -9.82
CA ALA A 68 -5.40 -19.94 -10.64
C ALA A 68 -4.67 -20.98 -9.75
N PRO A 69 -3.95 -20.62 -8.68
CA PRO A 69 -3.37 -21.60 -7.77
C PRO A 69 -4.42 -22.47 -7.07
N SER A 70 -5.61 -21.94 -6.73
CA SER A 70 -6.66 -22.75 -6.11
C SER A 70 -7.24 -23.81 -7.06
N ILE A 71 -7.12 -23.63 -8.38
CA ILE A 71 -7.61 -24.58 -9.39
C ILE A 71 -6.49 -25.53 -9.86
N PHE A 72 -5.29 -25.00 -10.12
CA PHE A 72 -4.20 -25.71 -10.79
C PHE A 72 -3.00 -26.05 -9.88
N GLY A 73 -2.99 -25.51 -8.66
CA GLY A 73 -1.95 -25.74 -7.66
C GLY A 73 -1.99 -27.15 -7.09
N PRO A 74 -1.01 -27.51 -6.24
CA PRO A 74 -0.81 -28.89 -5.80
C PRO A 74 -1.92 -29.40 -4.87
N GLU A 75 -2.63 -28.50 -4.18
CA GLU A 75 -3.64 -28.85 -3.17
C GLU A 75 -5.01 -29.25 -3.75
N SER A 76 -5.37 -28.76 -4.94
CA SER A 76 -6.68 -28.98 -5.54
C SER A 76 -6.58 -29.79 -6.84
N ARG A 77 -5.80 -29.31 -7.82
CA ARG A 77 -5.71 -29.87 -9.19
C ARG A 77 -7.09 -30.20 -9.79
N GLU A 78 -8.08 -29.35 -9.55
CA GLU A 78 -9.50 -29.51 -9.93
C GLU A 78 -9.70 -29.84 -11.41
N ARG A 79 -8.94 -29.19 -12.30
CA ARG A 79 -8.92 -29.47 -13.74
C ARG A 79 -7.59 -29.08 -14.38
N GLY A 80 -7.35 -29.56 -15.60
CA GLY A 80 -6.24 -29.09 -16.42
C GLY A 80 -6.41 -27.64 -16.87
N MET A 81 -5.30 -26.91 -17.00
CA MET A 81 -5.27 -25.54 -17.52
C MET A 81 -5.55 -25.54 -19.03
N ASP A 82 -6.49 -24.70 -19.46
CA ASP A 82 -6.89 -24.58 -20.87
C ASP A 82 -6.31 -23.32 -21.54
N LEU A 83 -6.66 -23.11 -22.81
CA LEU A 83 -6.18 -21.97 -23.58
C LEU A 83 -6.68 -20.61 -23.03
N GLU A 84 -7.88 -20.53 -22.46
CA GLU A 84 -8.41 -19.28 -21.91
C GLU A 84 -7.72 -18.90 -20.60
N ASP A 85 -7.39 -19.88 -19.76
CA ASP A 85 -6.56 -19.66 -18.57
C ASP A 85 -5.18 -19.12 -18.94
N VAL A 86 -4.55 -19.71 -19.97
CA VAL A 86 -3.24 -19.28 -20.47
C VAL A 86 -3.32 -17.85 -21.03
N LYS A 87 -4.35 -17.52 -21.82
CA LYS A 87 -4.56 -16.16 -22.34
C LYS A 87 -4.69 -15.16 -21.19
N ARG A 88 -5.45 -15.49 -20.14
CA ARG A 88 -5.65 -14.63 -18.97
C ARG A 88 -4.34 -14.38 -18.20
N LEU A 89 -3.52 -15.41 -18.02
CA LEU A 89 -2.18 -15.27 -17.41
C LEU A 89 -1.23 -14.44 -18.28
N VAL A 90 -1.27 -14.61 -19.60
CA VAL A 90 -0.47 -13.83 -20.54
C VAL A 90 -0.93 -12.37 -20.56
N GLU A 91 -2.22 -12.12 -20.47
CA GLU A 91 -2.77 -10.77 -20.34
C GLU A 91 -2.29 -10.10 -19.03
N TRP A 92 -2.38 -10.80 -17.90
CA TRP A 92 -1.80 -10.35 -16.64
C TRP A 92 -0.33 -9.96 -16.83
N LYS A 93 0.48 -10.85 -17.41
CA LYS A 93 1.91 -10.61 -17.66
C LYS A 93 2.16 -9.36 -18.52
N LEU A 94 1.37 -9.14 -19.56
CA LEU A 94 1.50 -7.99 -20.46
C LEU A 94 1.10 -6.68 -19.77
N ARG A 95 0.10 -6.71 -18.88
CA ARG A 95 -0.34 -5.55 -18.09
C ARG A 95 0.50 -5.34 -16.83
N HIS A 96 1.15 -6.36 -16.28
CA HIS A 96 2.01 -6.26 -15.09
C HIS A 96 3.44 -5.83 -15.47
N GLY A 97 4.02 -6.45 -16.50
CA GLY A 97 5.40 -6.24 -16.93
C GLY A 97 5.54 -5.40 -18.21
N THR A 98 6.51 -5.79 -19.03
CA THR A 98 6.81 -5.17 -20.34
C THR A 98 5.77 -5.58 -21.39
N PHE A 99 5.06 -4.59 -21.94
CA PHE A 99 4.03 -4.83 -22.96
C PHE A 99 4.63 -5.32 -24.29
N ARG A 100 4.10 -6.42 -24.82
CA ARG A 100 4.49 -7.06 -26.09
C ARG A 100 3.25 -7.37 -26.93
N PRO A 101 2.83 -6.49 -27.87
CA PRO A 101 1.51 -6.54 -28.50
C PRO A 101 1.23 -7.82 -29.31
N LYS A 102 2.26 -8.47 -29.87
CA LYS A 102 2.11 -9.70 -30.67
C LYS A 102 1.98 -10.97 -29.83
N LEU A 103 2.30 -10.93 -28.54
CA LEU A 103 2.41 -12.12 -27.71
C LEU A 103 1.07 -12.82 -27.54
N LEU A 104 0.01 -12.07 -27.20
CA LEU A 104 -1.32 -12.63 -26.99
C LEU A 104 -1.88 -13.24 -28.29
N SER A 105 -1.67 -12.58 -29.44
CA SER A 105 -2.08 -13.12 -30.75
C SER A 105 -1.39 -14.44 -31.08
N LEU A 106 -0.09 -14.58 -30.78
CA LEU A 106 0.64 -15.84 -30.99
C LEU A 106 0.10 -16.96 -30.10
N VAL A 107 -0.16 -16.68 -28.83
CA VAL A 107 -0.71 -17.65 -27.88
C VAL A 107 -2.10 -18.10 -28.33
N SER A 108 -2.96 -17.16 -28.73
CA SER A 108 -4.30 -17.44 -29.25
C SER A 108 -4.33 -18.28 -30.54
N SER A 109 -3.21 -18.34 -31.28
CA SER A 109 -3.12 -19.12 -32.52
C SER A 109 -2.86 -20.62 -32.30
N ASN A 110 -2.63 -21.05 -31.07
CA ASN A 110 -2.47 -22.48 -30.76
C ASN A 110 -3.84 -23.17 -30.69
N ALA A 111 -3.91 -24.42 -31.13
CA ALA A 111 -5.11 -25.24 -30.97
C ALA A 111 -5.32 -25.60 -29.49
N ALA A 112 -6.56 -25.47 -28.99
CA ALA A 112 -6.90 -25.68 -27.58
C ALA A 112 -6.47 -27.06 -27.05
N ASN A 113 -6.73 -28.12 -27.81
CA ASN A 113 -6.34 -29.49 -27.45
C ASN A 113 -4.82 -29.65 -27.33
N THR A 114 -4.05 -29.00 -28.22
CA THR A 114 -2.58 -29.03 -28.19
C THR A 114 -2.05 -28.33 -26.94
N VAL A 115 -2.62 -27.19 -26.58
CA VAL A 115 -2.23 -26.44 -25.37
C VAL A 115 -2.48 -27.28 -24.12
N GLN A 116 -3.70 -27.82 -23.98
CA GLN A 116 -4.08 -28.62 -22.81
C GLN A 116 -3.19 -29.86 -22.67
N THR A 117 -2.97 -30.60 -23.76
CA THR A 117 -2.11 -31.81 -23.77
C THR A 117 -0.66 -31.47 -23.41
N THR A 118 -0.11 -30.41 -24.03
CA THR A 118 1.28 -30.01 -23.79
C THR A 118 1.50 -29.55 -22.35
N ILE A 119 0.54 -28.81 -21.77
CA ILE A 119 0.61 -28.39 -20.36
C ILE A 119 0.53 -29.62 -19.46
N GLN A 120 -0.42 -30.53 -19.70
CA GLN A 120 -0.56 -31.73 -18.88
C GLN A 120 0.71 -32.59 -18.87
N GLU A 121 1.33 -32.80 -20.04
CA GLU A 121 2.60 -33.52 -20.14
C GLU A 121 3.75 -32.80 -19.43
N ALA A 122 3.81 -31.47 -19.55
CA ALA A 122 4.81 -30.66 -18.88
C ALA A 122 4.68 -30.76 -17.35
N LEU A 123 3.46 -30.64 -16.82
CA LEU A 123 3.19 -30.76 -15.38
C LEU A 123 3.47 -32.17 -14.85
N THR A 124 3.16 -33.21 -15.63
CA THR A 124 3.53 -34.59 -15.27
C THR A 124 5.04 -34.77 -15.17
N SER A 125 5.81 -34.07 -16.02
CA SER A 125 7.28 -34.11 -16.01
C SER A 125 7.91 -33.20 -14.96
N TYR A 126 7.14 -32.30 -14.34
CA TYR A 126 7.63 -31.22 -13.48
C TYR A 126 8.27 -31.74 -12.20
N GLU A 127 7.64 -32.72 -11.53
CA GLU A 127 8.18 -33.33 -10.29
C GLU A 127 9.55 -33.98 -10.50
N SER A 128 9.80 -34.51 -11.71
CA SER A 128 11.08 -35.13 -12.05
C SER A 128 12.12 -34.09 -12.51
N SER A 129 11.71 -33.10 -13.29
CA SER A 129 12.60 -32.07 -13.82
C SER A 129 11.83 -30.80 -14.23
N PRO A 130 11.92 -29.73 -13.43
CA PRO A 130 11.33 -28.43 -13.77
C PRO A 130 11.84 -27.85 -15.10
N THR A 131 13.11 -28.14 -15.44
CA THR A 131 13.69 -27.70 -16.72
C THR A 131 13.04 -28.41 -17.90
N THR A 132 12.77 -29.71 -17.78
CA THR A 132 12.10 -30.50 -18.84
C THR A 132 10.67 -30.01 -19.06
N ALA A 133 9.94 -29.75 -17.97
CA ALA A 133 8.60 -29.17 -18.02
C ALA A 133 8.62 -27.81 -18.73
N LEU A 134 9.59 -26.94 -18.41
CA LEU A 134 9.74 -25.65 -19.07
C LEU A 134 10.03 -25.81 -20.57
N THR A 135 10.95 -26.69 -20.98
CA THR A 135 11.26 -26.92 -22.40
C THR A 135 10.05 -27.43 -23.17
N LYS A 136 9.24 -28.33 -22.59
CA LYS A 136 7.98 -28.79 -23.20
C LYS A 136 7.02 -27.63 -23.44
N LEU A 137 6.82 -26.75 -22.46
CA LEU A 137 5.94 -25.58 -22.61
C LEU A 137 6.42 -24.60 -23.69
N THR A 138 7.75 -24.48 -23.89
CA THR A 138 8.31 -23.58 -24.91
C THR A 138 8.08 -24.03 -26.36
N THR A 139 7.50 -25.22 -26.58
CA THR A 139 7.10 -25.67 -27.92
C THR A 139 5.84 -24.97 -28.43
N LEU A 140 5.03 -24.39 -27.55
CA LEU A 140 3.80 -23.67 -27.89
C LEU A 140 4.13 -22.28 -28.46
N LYS A 141 3.37 -21.85 -29.48
CA LYS A 141 3.58 -20.55 -30.12
C LYS A 141 3.32 -19.42 -29.12
N GLY A 142 4.25 -18.47 -29.03
CA GLY A 142 4.14 -17.35 -28.09
C GLY A 142 4.48 -17.70 -26.63
N ILE A 143 4.94 -18.92 -26.34
CA ILE A 143 5.37 -19.32 -25.00
C ILE A 143 6.89 -19.50 -25.00
N GLY A 144 7.61 -18.51 -24.45
CA GLY A 144 9.05 -18.61 -24.16
C GLY A 144 9.31 -18.96 -22.69
N PRO A 145 10.58 -19.07 -22.24
CA PRO A 145 10.92 -19.40 -20.85
C PRO A 145 10.22 -18.53 -19.81
N ALA A 146 10.02 -17.25 -20.11
CA ALA A 146 9.26 -16.36 -19.25
C ALA A 146 7.77 -16.71 -19.16
N THR A 147 7.11 -17.11 -20.25
CA THR A 147 5.68 -17.49 -20.17
C THR A 147 5.54 -18.91 -19.62
N ALA A 148 6.46 -19.82 -19.95
CA ALA A 148 6.47 -21.18 -19.41
C ALA A 148 6.63 -21.17 -17.87
N SER A 149 7.60 -20.42 -17.35
CA SER A 149 7.78 -20.26 -15.89
C SER A 149 6.55 -19.64 -15.21
N LEU A 150 5.80 -18.76 -15.88
CA LEU A 150 4.53 -18.24 -15.36
C LEU A 150 3.52 -19.36 -15.12
N LEU A 151 3.35 -20.26 -16.07
CA LEU A 151 2.41 -21.39 -15.94
C LEU A 151 2.87 -22.35 -14.82
N LEU A 152 4.16 -22.64 -14.75
CA LEU A 152 4.74 -23.50 -13.69
C LEU A 152 4.61 -22.85 -12.30
N SER A 153 4.78 -21.54 -12.18
CA SER A 153 4.60 -20.79 -10.92
C SER A 153 3.15 -20.67 -10.45
N VAL A 154 2.18 -21.06 -11.27
CA VAL A 154 0.79 -21.29 -10.84
C VAL A 154 0.63 -22.70 -10.29
N HIS A 155 1.29 -23.68 -10.92
CA HIS A 155 1.25 -25.08 -10.50
C HIS A 155 1.97 -25.33 -9.18
N ASP A 156 3.05 -24.60 -8.90
CA ASP A 156 3.86 -24.74 -7.69
C ASP A 156 4.34 -23.38 -7.16
N PRO A 157 3.42 -22.55 -6.62
CA PRO A 157 3.75 -21.19 -6.16
C PRO A 157 4.86 -21.09 -5.10
N PRO A 158 4.99 -22.03 -4.13
CA PRO A 158 6.03 -21.92 -3.11
C PRO A 158 7.45 -22.09 -3.66
N ARG A 159 7.64 -22.94 -4.69
CA ARG A 159 8.97 -23.33 -5.18
C ARG A 159 9.33 -22.76 -6.55
N CYS A 160 8.36 -22.56 -7.45
CA CYS A 160 8.65 -22.15 -8.81
C CYS A 160 8.58 -20.62 -8.97
N ILE A 161 9.73 -19.97 -9.19
CA ILE A 161 9.77 -18.54 -9.46
C ILE A 161 9.39 -18.18 -10.90
N PHE A 162 8.51 -17.20 -11.06
CA PHE A 162 8.20 -16.58 -12.35
C PHE A 162 9.38 -15.75 -12.87
N PHE A 163 9.78 -16.00 -14.12
CA PHE A 163 10.83 -15.22 -14.80
C PHE A 163 10.30 -13.87 -15.30
N SER A 164 10.08 -12.95 -14.36
CA SER A 164 9.80 -11.55 -14.63
C SER A 164 11.10 -10.75 -14.83
N ASP A 165 10.94 -9.61 -15.51
CA ASP A 165 12.00 -8.62 -15.68
C ASP A 165 12.51 -8.11 -14.32
N GLU A 166 11.58 -7.85 -13.41
CA GLU A 166 11.84 -7.34 -12.08
C GLU A 166 12.60 -8.36 -11.21
N ALA A 167 12.14 -9.62 -11.16
CA ALA A 167 12.81 -10.69 -10.42
C ALA A 167 14.23 -10.94 -10.93
N PHE A 168 14.40 -11.05 -12.25
CA PHE A 168 15.72 -11.30 -12.82
C PHE A 168 16.69 -10.16 -12.58
N ARG A 169 16.27 -8.90 -12.77
CA ARG A 169 17.14 -7.75 -12.54
C ARG A 169 17.52 -7.61 -11.06
N TRP A 170 16.57 -7.84 -10.15
CA TRP A 170 16.83 -7.73 -8.73
C TRP A 170 17.73 -8.85 -8.21
N LEU A 171 17.39 -10.11 -8.51
CA LEU A 171 18.10 -11.28 -7.97
C LEU A 171 19.43 -11.56 -8.68
N CYS A 172 19.52 -11.36 -10.00
CA CYS A 172 20.69 -11.78 -10.79
C CYS A 172 21.55 -10.61 -11.29
N ARG A 173 21.04 -9.38 -11.28
CA ARG A 173 21.73 -8.20 -11.85
C ARG A 173 21.88 -7.04 -10.85
N GLY A 174 21.77 -7.34 -9.55
CA GLY A 174 21.99 -6.36 -8.49
C GLY A 174 21.01 -5.18 -8.48
N GLY A 175 19.83 -5.33 -9.09
CA GLY A 175 18.80 -4.28 -9.17
C GLY A 175 18.99 -3.27 -10.30
N ASP A 176 19.93 -3.50 -11.23
CA ASP A 176 20.12 -2.66 -12.40
C ASP A 176 18.89 -2.73 -13.33
N ALA A 177 18.16 -1.62 -13.41
CA ALA A 177 16.96 -1.48 -14.22
C ALA A 177 17.23 -1.58 -15.73
N ARG A 178 18.47 -1.33 -16.17
CA ARG A 178 18.86 -1.33 -17.59
C ARG A 178 19.57 -2.62 -18.02
N ALA A 179 19.82 -3.55 -17.09
CA ALA A 179 20.48 -4.80 -17.42
C ALA A 179 19.67 -5.56 -18.49
N PRO A 180 20.35 -6.03 -19.57
CA PRO A 180 19.70 -6.74 -20.66
C PRO A 180 19.23 -8.13 -20.19
N ILE A 181 18.12 -8.58 -20.76
CA ILE A 181 17.50 -9.89 -20.48
C ILE A 181 17.30 -10.60 -21.81
N ARG A 182 17.87 -11.81 -21.96
CA ARG A 182 17.78 -12.59 -23.20
C ARG A 182 16.64 -13.61 -23.18
N TYR A 183 16.04 -13.85 -22.02
CA TYR A 183 14.95 -14.81 -21.77
C TYR A 183 15.32 -16.24 -22.18
N THR A 184 16.53 -16.68 -21.82
CA THR A 184 17.02 -18.04 -22.11
C THR A 184 16.76 -19.02 -20.96
N VAL A 185 16.82 -20.33 -21.24
CA VAL A 185 16.73 -21.38 -20.20
C VAL A 185 17.88 -21.28 -19.20
N ALA A 186 19.08 -20.88 -19.65
CA ALA A 186 20.23 -20.68 -18.78
C ALA A 186 20.03 -19.51 -17.80
N GLU A 187 19.47 -18.39 -18.28
CA GLU A 187 19.11 -17.27 -17.39
C GLU A 187 18.00 -17.65 -16.41
N TYR A 188 17.03 -18.47 -16.84
CA TYR A 188 16.00 -18.97 -15.94
C TYR A 188 16.58 -19.86 -14.85
N ARG A 189 17.54 -20.74 -15.18
CA ARG A 189 18.23 -21.56 -14.19
C ARG A 189 18.97 -20.70 -13.16
N ALA A 190 19.71 -19.71 -13.62
CA ALA A 190 20.40 -18.76 -12.73
C ALA A 190 19.41 -18.01 -11.83
N LEU A 191 18.23 -17.63 -12.36
CA LEU A 191 17.17 -17.04 -11.57
C LEU A 191 16.66 -17.97 -10.47
N GLY A 192 16.40 -19.24 -10.81
CA GLY A 192 15.97 -20.25 -9.84
C GLY A 192 16.99 -20.45 -8.73
N GLU A 193 18.27 -20.60 -9.07
CA GLU A 193 19.35 -20.74 -8.08
C GLU A 193 19.46 -19.53 -7.15
N ALA A 194 19.38 -18.31 -7.69
CA ALA A 194 19.40 -17.08 -6.90
C ALA A 194 18.16 -16.93 -6.02
N ALA A 195 16.98 -17.26 -6.54
CA ALA A 195 15.73 -17.24 -5.80
C ALA A 195 15.76 -18.23 -4.63
N ASP A 196 16.18 -19.48 -4.89
CA ASP A 196 16.28 -20.53 -3.89
C ASP A 196 17.27 -20.20 -2.78
N ALA A 197 18.38 -19.52 -3.12
CA ALA A 197 19.35 -19.06 -2.14
C ALA A 197 18.74 -18.02 -1.18
N VAL A 198 17.99 -17.05 -1.71
CA VAL A 198 17.32 -16.03 -0.88
C VAL A 198 16.16 -16.65 -0.10
N ALA A 199 15.29 -17.42 -0.76
CA ALA A 199 14.14 -18.11 -0.17
C ALA A 199 14.54 -18.91 1.07
N ARG A 200 15.57 -19.75 0.95
CA ARG A 200 16.08 -20.56 2.08
C ARG A 200 16.71 -19.71 3.18
N ARG A 201 17.42 -18.64 2.83
CA ARG A 201 18.11 -17.78 3.80
C ARG A 201 17.14 -17.04 4.74
N ILE A 202 16.05 -16.51 4.20
CA ILE A 202 15.08 -15.70 4.97
C ILE A 202 13.73 -16.39 5.21
N GLY A 203 13.54 -17.61 4.71
CA GLY A 203 12.37 -18.46 4.93
C GLY A 203 11.11 -18.02 4.18
N VAL A 204 11.25 -17.53 2.95
CA VAL A 204 10.13 -16.99 2.13
C VAL A 204 9.85 -17.89 0.93
N GLU A 205 8.66 -17.77 0.38
CA GLU A 205 8.24 -18.47 -0.83
C GLU A 205 8.67 -17.76 -2.12
N ALA A 206 8.76 -18.50 -3.22
CA ALA A 206 9.07 -17.95 -4.54
C ALA A 206 8.05 -16.87 -4.97
N VAL A 207 6.77 -17.10 -4.69
CA VAL A 207 5.70 -16.13 -4.97
C VAL A 207 5.86 -14.80 -4.21
N GLU A 208 6.36 -14.84 -2.98
CA GLU A 208 6.63 -13.63 -2.21
C GLU A 208 7.83 -12.87 -2.78
N LEU A 209 8.87 -13.60 -3.22
CA LEU A 209 10.05 -13.02 -3.87
C LEU A 209 9.68 -12.28 -5.16
N GLU A 210 8.76 -12.81 -5.97
CA GLU A 210 8.25 -12.14 -7.17
C GLU A 210 7.63 -10.78 -6.85
N LYS A 211 6.77 -10.74 -5.82
CA LYS A 211 6.08 -9.52 -5.37
C LYS A 211 7.05 -8.48 -4.84
N VAL A 212 8.01 -8.90 -4.00
CA VAL A 212 9.05 -8.00 -3.47
C VAL A 212 9.94 -7.48 -4.59
N ALA A 213 10.34 -8.33 -5.54
CA ALA A 213 11.13 -7.89 -6.69
C ALA A 213 10.39 -6.81 -7.50
N TYR A 214 9.09 -7.00 -7.71
CA TYR A 214 8.24 -6.02 -8.38
C TYR A 214 8.24 -4.67 -7.64
N VAL A 215 8.02 -4.69 -6.32
CA VAL A 215 8.05 -3.49 -5.46
C VAL A 215 9.40 -2.77 -5.57
N VAL A 216 10.50 -3.49 -5.34
CA VAL A 216 11.87 -2.94 -5.37
C VAL A 216 12.19 -2.30 -6.72
N MET A 217 11.81 -2.95 -7.81
CA MET A 217 12.16 -2.50 -9.15
C MET A 217 11.31 -1.34 -9.66
N ARG A 218 10.09 -1.19 -9.14
CA ARG A 218 9.16 -0.09 -9.46
C ARG A 218 9.33 1.15 -8.59
N GLY A 219 10.37 1.19 -7.76
CA GLY A 219 10.67 2.34 -6.91
C GLY A 219 10.11 2.24 -5.49
N GLY A 220 9.55 1.09 -5.11
CA GLY A 220 9.35 0.74 -3.72
C GLY A 220 10.70 0.67 -3.02
N GLY A 221 10.95 1.65 -2.16
CA GLY A 221 12.05 1.60 -1.23
C GLY A 221 11.60 0.87 0.03
N LEU A 222 12.58 0.43 0.82
CA LEU A 222 12.35 0.56 2.26
C LEU A 222 12.11 2.05 2.44
N ALA A 223 10.91 2.45 2.87
CA ALA A 223 10.75 3.79 3.38
C ALA A 223 11.91 3.93 4.36
N ALA A 224 12.85 4.84 4.09
CA ALA A 224 13.72 5.28 5.15
C ALA A 224 12.70 5.69 6.21
N SER A 225 12.60 4.93 7.31
CA SER A 225 12.16 5.55 8.55
C SER A 225 12.91 6.87 8.55
N PRO A 226 12.20 8.02 8.53
CA PRO A 226 12.88 9.30 8.48
C PRO A 226 13.99 9.21 9.52
N PRO A 227 15.26 9.48 9.17
CA PRO A 227 16.40 9.18 10.04
C PRO A 227 16.00 9.62 11.42
N SER A 228 15.73 8.65 12.30
CA SER A 228 15.14 9.00 13.57
C SER A 228 16.25 9.74 14.26
N VAL A 229 16.05 11.04 14.50
CA VAL A 229 16.96 11.87 15.31
C VAL A 229 17.23 11.18 16.65
N PHE A 230 16.31 10.29 17.06
CA PHE A 230 16.39 9.43 18.22
C PHE A 230 16.91 8.03 17.86
N ASP A 231 17.93 7.59 18.60
CA ASP A 231 18.30 6.18 18.67
C ASP A 231 17.16 5.39 19.34
N PRO A 232 16.53 4.42 18.65
CA PRO A 232 15.45 3.61 19.23
C PRO A 232 15.87 2.86 20.51
N ALA A 233 17.15 2.53 20.67
CA ALA A 233 17.67 1.88 21.88
C ALA A 233 17.64 2.79 23.11
N LEU A 234 17.58 4.11 22.91
CA LEU A 234 17.52 5.11 23.98
C LEU A 234 16.08 5.53 24.32
N LEU A 235 15.08 5.06 23.58
CA LEU A 235 13.68 5.43 23.82
C LEU A 235 13.08 4.61 24.99
N SER A 236 12.43 5.31 25.92
CA SER A 236 11.61 4.68 26.95
C SER A 236 10.23 4.32 26.38
N ALA A 237 9.73 3.14 26.74
CA ALA A 237 8.35 2.73 26.47
C ALA A 237 7.42 3.12 27.62
N LEU A 238 6.12 3.11 27.37
CA LEU A 238 5.12 3.28 28.43
C LEU A 238 5.14 2.05 29.36
N PRO A 239 5.06 2.23 30.68
CA PRO A 239 4.95 1.10 31.60
C PRO A 239 3.62 0.38 31.39
N SER A 240 3.59 -0.95 31.55
CA SER A 240 2.36 -1.75 31.37
C SER A 240 1.21 -1.28 32.27
N ALA A 241 1.50 -0.74 33.44
CA ALA A 241 0.50 -0.15 34.34
C ALA A 241 -0.16 1.11 33.76
N ALA A 242 0.49 1.84 32.85
CA ALA A 242 -0.05 3.06 32.24
C ALA A 242 -1.18 2.77 31.22
N THR A 243 -1.33 1.55 30.73
CA THR A 243 -2.46 1.16 29.87
C THR A 243 -3.59 0.48 30.64
N SER A 244 -3.40 0.22 31.93
CA SER A 244 -4.41 -0.41 32.77
C SER A 244 -5.49 0.58 33.19
N ALA A 245 -6.74 0.30 32.81
CA ALA A 245 -7.90 1.08 33.26
C ALA A 245 -8.19 0.94 34.77
N THR A 246 -7.69 -0.13 35.41
CA THR A 246 -7.91 -0.40 36.84
C THR A 246 -6.86 0.24 37.74
N ALA A 247 -5.73 0.69 37.18
CA ALA A 247 -4.71 1.42 37.93
C ALA A 247 -5.23 2.83 38.28
N ALA A 248 -5.20 3.19 39.57
CA ALA A 248 -5.68 4.50 40.03
C ALA A 248 -4.86 5.66 39.43
N SER A 249 -3.53 5.58 39.52
CA SER A 249 -2.62 6.49 38.83
C SER A 249 -1.21 5.89 38.73
N VAL A 250 -0.49 6.25 37.67
CA VAL A 250 0.90 5.87 37.41
C VAL A 250 1.65 7.13 37.02
N ARG A 251 2.85 7.35 37.58
CA ARG A 251 3.75 8.42 37.15
C ARG A 251 4.82 7.85 36.23
N LEU A 252 5.06 8.51 35.10
CA LEU A 252 6.13 8.11 34.18
C LEU A 252 7.49 8.34 34.85
N ALA A 253 8.32 7.31 34.93
CA ALA A 253 9.64 7.41 35.57
C ALA A 253 10.68 8.11 34.69
N ARG A 254 10.48 8.14 33.37
CA ARG A 254 11.39 8.68 32.37
C ARG A 254 10.61 9.43 31.29
N ASP A 255 11.33 10.31 30.61
CA ASP A 255 10.85 10.97 29.40
C ASP A 255 10.49 9.90 28.36
N THR A 256 9.25 9.97 27.85
CA THR A 256 8.68 8.95 26.97
C THR A 256 8.22 9.63 25.68
N HIS A 257 8.78 9.19 24.56
CA HIS A 257 8.38 9.69 23.25
C HIS A 257 7.18 8.92 22.74
N VAL A 258 6.16 9.64 22.29
CA VAL A 258 4.95 9.08 21.72
C VAL A 258 4.60 9.80 20.43
N GLN A 259 3.76 9.17 19.62
CA GLN A 259 3.21 9.76 18.41
C GLN A 259 1.69 9.79 18.45
N VAL A 260 1.11 10.82 17.84
CA VAL A 260 -0.34 10.99 17.74
C VAL A 260 -0.91 10.07 16.65
N LEU A 261 -1.91 9.28 17.00
CA LEU A 261 -2.69 8.45 16.07
C LEU A 261 -4.09 9.00 15.81
N ASP A 262 -4.64 9.76 16.74
CA ASP A 262 -5.97 10.35 16.63
C ASP A 262 -6.09 11.61 17.51
N VAL A 263 -7.00 12.52 17.12
CA VAL A 263 -7.42 13.69 17.87
C VAL A 263 -8.92 13.93 17.73
N GLU A 264 -9.58 14.12 18.86
CA GLU A 264 -10.99 14.46 18.94
C GLU A 264 -11.19 15.71 19.80
N ASP A 265 -12.08 16.59 19.37
CA ASP A 265 -12.55 17.71 20.20
C ASP A 265 -13.73 17.20 21.04
N LEU A 266 -13.59 17.22 22.36
CA LEU A 266 -14.63 16.81 23.31
C LEU A 266 -15.59 17.96 23.64
N SER A 267 -15.29 19.19 23.22
CA SER A 267 -16.15 20.36 23.46
C SER A 267 -17.27 20.52 22.45
N LEU A 268 -17.21 19.76 21.35
CA LEU A 268 -18.21 19.76 20.28
C LEU A 268 -18.85 18.38 20.16
N SER A 269 -20.15 18.33 19.86
CA SER A 269 -20.82 17.07 19.55
C SER A 269 -20.26 16.45 18.26
N ARG A 270 -20.32 15.12 18.16
CA ARG A 270 -19.93 14.41 16.93
C ARG A 270 -20.75 14.88 15.72
N TRP A 271 -22.02 15.23 15.96
CA TRP A 271 -22.92 15.77 14.93
C TRP A 271 -22.43 17.12 14.40
N GLU A 272 -22.16 18.09 15.28
CA GLU A 272 -21.63 19.42 14.88
C GLU A 272 -20.31 19.30 14.13
N GLN A 273 -19.44 18.37 14.55
CA GLN A 273 -18.17 18.12 13.86
C GLN A 273 -18.38 17.52 12.46
N ALA A 274 -19.34 16.60 12.29
CA ALA A 274 -19.66 16.02 10.99
C ALA A 274 -20.31 17.04 10.04
N GLU A 275 -21.23 17.86 10.55
CA GLU A 275 -21.88 18.92 9.79
C GLU A 275 -20.86 19.95 9.28
N ALA A 276 -19.95 20.41 10.14
CA ALA A 276 -18.87 21.31 9.76
C ALA A 276 -17.96 20.74 8.65
N LEU A 277 -17.75 19.41 8.62
CA LEU A 277 -17.00 18.75 7.54
C LEU A 277 -17.82 18.65 6.25
N ARG A 278 -19.13 18.42 6.32
CA ARG A 278 -20.03 18.40 5.15
C ARG A 278 -20.20 19.78 4.52
N GLU A 279 -20.25 20.85 5.31
CA GLU A 279 -20.29 22.23 4.82
C GLU A 279 -19.05 22.56 3.99
N VAL A 280 -17.87 22.20 4.49
CA VAL A 280 -16.60 22.37 3.75
C VAL A 280 -16.60 21.56 2.44
N ALA A 281 -17.09 20.32 2.45
CA ALA A 281 -17.16 19.48 1.26
C ALA A 281 -18.16 20.01 0.19
N ARG A 282 -19.19 20.75 0.62
CA ARG A 282 -20.17 21.41 -0.26
C ARG A 282 -19.72 22.79 -0.74
N GLY A 283 -18.55 23.28 -0.31
CA GLY A 283 -18.04 24.61 -0.66
C GLY A 283 -18.81 25.76 -0.02
N GLU A 284 -19.70 25.49 0.94
CA GLU A 284 -20.52 26.49 1.61
C GLU A 284 -19.76 26.98 2.85
N ARG A 285 -19.31 28.25 2.85
CA ARG A 285 -18.78 28.89 4.06
C ARG A 285 -19.93 29.60 4.77
N THR A 286 -20.30 29.11 5.94
CA THR A 286 -21.23 29.79 6.85
C THR A 286 -20.48 30.88 7.61
N THR A 287 -20.69 32.15 7.22
CA THR A 287 -20.28 33.30 8.06
C THR A 287 -21.55 33.86 8.70
N GLY A 288 -21.91 33.32 9.87
CA GLY A 288 -23.16 33.68 10.56
C GLY A 288 -24.42 33.11 9.87
N ARG A 289 -25.54 33.82 9.98
CA ARG A 289 -26.88 33.36 9.57
C ARG A 289 -27.15 33.45 8.05
N GLN A 290 -26.12 33.43 7.21
CA GLN A 290 -26.26 33.44 5.76
C GLN A 290 -25.29 32.46 5.09
N ILE A 291 -25.82 31.71 4.14
CA ILE A 291 -25.11 30.73 3.30
C ILE A 291 -24.64 31.46 2.04
N VAL A 292 -23.33 31.46 1.77
CA VAL A 292 -22.76 31.99 0.52
C VAL A 292 -22.28 30.82 -0.34
N ARG A 293 -22.83 30.70 -1.56
CA ARG A 293 -22.38 29.76 -2.60
C ARG A 293 -21.30 30.43 -3.44
N VAL A 294 -20.21 29.71 -3.70
CA VAL A 294 -19.16 30.13 -4.62
C VAL A 294 -19.42 29.42 -5.95
N ASP A 295 -19.84 30.16 -6.97
CA ASP A 295 -19.88 29.67 -8.35
C ASP A 295 -18.51 29.88 -9.00
N ASP A 296 -17.90 28.80 -9.48
CA ASP A 296 -16.77 28.82 -10.40
C ASP A 296 -17.32 28.78 -11.83
N GLY A 297 -17.37 29.93 -12.51
CA GLY A 297 -17.80 30.03 -13.91
C GLY A 297 -17.22 31.28 -14.60
N ALA A 298 -16.43 31.06 -15.63
CA ALA A 298 -15.73 32.06 -16.44
C ALA A 298 -16.67 32.92 -17.32
N ASP A 299 -16.36 34.21 -17.51
CA ASP A 299 -15.85 34.83 -18.76
C ASP A 299 -16.18 36.35 -18.86
N GLY A 300 -15.20 37.14 -19.33
CA GLY A 300 -15.31 38.48 -19.96
C GLY A 300 -15.92 39.71 -19.23
N GLY A 301 -15.11 40.73 -18.92
CA GLY A 301 -15.59 42.11 -18.70
C GLY A 301 -14.59 43.06 -18.02
N ASP A 302 -14.38 44.22 -18.64
CA ASP A 302 -13.31 45.20 -18.39
C ASP A 302 -13.55 46.15 -17.17
N ALA A 303 -12.44 46.70 -16.67
CA ALA A 303 -12.22 47.94 -15.89
C ALA A 303 -12.87 48.21 -14.50
N ASP A 304 -11.95 48.49 -13.55
CA ASP A 304 -11.97 49.42 -12.40
C ASP A 304 -13.15 49.46 -11.42
N GLU A 305 -12.89 49.05 -10.16
CA GLU A 305 -12.91 49.99 -9.02
C GLU A 305 -12.29 49.37 -7.75
N ALA A 306 -11.32 50.10 -7.18
CA ALA A 306 -10.65 49.76 -5.95
C ALA A 306 -11.58 49.94 -4.73
N GLN A 307 -11.96 48.84 -4.08
CA GLN A 307 -12.37 48.86 -2.67
C GLN A 307 -11.61 47.79 -1.89
N GLN A 308 -10.64 48.28 -1.11
CA GLN A 308 -9.92 47.55 -0.08
C GLN A 308 -10.91 46.90 0.90
N ARG A 309 -10.89 45.57 1.03
CA ARG A 309 -11.43 44.86 2.19
C ARG A 309 -10.38 43.90 2.74
N PRO A 310 -10.22 43.83 4.08
CA PRO A 310 -9.01 43.31 4.71
C PRO A 310 -8.92 41.78 4.60
N ALA A 311 -7.67 41.33 4.50
CA ALA A 311 -7.30 39.93 4.55
C ALA A 311 -7.66 39.29 5.91
N SER A 312 -8.18 38.06 5.81
CA SER A 312 -8.16 36.98 6.82
C SER A 312 -8.62 37.34 8.24
N GLU A 313 -9.87 37.01 8.57
CA GLU A 313 -10.22 36.75 9.98
C GLU A 313 -9.54 35.45 10.44
N PRO A 314 -8.78 35.46 11.56
CA PRO A 314 -8.35 34.23 12.20
C PRO A 314 -9.58 33.56 12.82
N SER A 315 -9.85 32.32 12.42
CA SER A 315 -10.86 31.47 13.04
C SER A 315 -10.76 31.55 14.57
N ARG A 316 -11.83 31.95 15.24
CA ARG A 316 -11.91 32.05 16.71
C ARG A 316 -11.33 30.78 17.34
N ARG A 317 -10.16 30.89 17.99
CA ARG A 317 -9.64 29.82 18.83
C ARG A 317 -10.64 29.62 19.96
N ASN A 318 -11.24 28.44 20.04
CA ASN A 318 -12.09 28.11 21.17
C ASN A 318 -11.18 27.87 22.37
N ASP A 319 -10.96 28.91 23.17
CA ASP A 319 -10.07 28.85 24.33
C ASP A 319 -10.56 27.87 25.42
N ASN A 320 -11.82 27.42 25.32
CA ASN A 320 -12.43 26.42 26.18
C ASN A 320 -12.48 24.99 25.57
N ALA A 321 -11.85 24.75 24.42
CA ALA A 321 -11.84 23.42 23.81
C ALA A 321 -10.96 22.44 24.61
N THR A 322 -11.45 21.21 24.79
CA THR A 322 -10.74 20.10 25.44
C THR A 322 -10.58 18.97 24.44
N HIS A 323 -9.35 18.54 24.19
CA HIS A 323 -9.09 17.48 23.21
C HIS A 323 -8.74 16.16 23.87
N ARG A 324 -9.21 15.08 23.25
CA ARG A 324 -8.73 13.72 23.48
C ARG A 324 -7.78 13.31 22.36
N LEU A 325 -6.67 12.68 22.72
CA LEU A 325 -5.71 12.10 21.78
C LEU A 325 -5.62 10.60 21.96
N VAL A 326 -5.29 9.89 20.89
CA VAL A 326 -4.77 8.53 20.95
C VAL A 326 -3.28 8.60 20.67
N LEU A 327 -2.47 8.14 21.62
CA LEU A 327 -1.01 8.19 21.56
C LEU A 327 -0.45 6.77 21.43
N GLN A 328 0.70 6.65 20.77
CA GLN A 328 1.42 5.40 20.63
C GLN A 328 2.91 5.55 20.98
N ASP A 329 3.45 4.63 21.79
CA ASP A 329 4.89 4.61 22.12
C ASP A 329 5.74 3.88 21.07
N CYS A 330 7.05 3.81 21.32
CA CYS A 330 8.02 3.13 20.45
C CYS A 330 7.81 1.61 20.31
N ARG A 331 7.06 0.97 21.21
CA ARG A 331 6.73 -0.47 21.17
C ARG A 331 5.37 -0.74 20.55
N GLY A 332 4.68 0.30 20.07
CA GLY A 332 3.35 0.20 19.50
C GLY A 332 2.21 0.23 20.53
N THR A 333 2.52 0.40 21.81
CA THR A 333 1.56 0.49 22.91
C THR A 333 0.70 1.73 22.74
N ARG A 334 -0.62 1.58 22.76
CA ARG A 334 -1.58 2.69 22.63
C ARG A 334 -2.11 3.12 23.98
N VAL A 335 -2.29 4.43 24.15
CA VAL A 335 -2.88 5.02 25.37
C VAL A 335 -3.73 6.23 24.99
N TYR A 336 -4.83 6.44 25.72
CA TYR A 336 -5.59 7.68 25.58
C TYR A 336 -4.87 8.82 26.30
N ALA A 337 -5.07 10.03 25.83
CA ALA A 337 -4.64 11.22 26.53
C ALA A 337 -5.74 12.27 26.49
N VAL A 338 -5.87 13.04 27.57
CA VAL A 338 -6.81 14.14 27.64
C VAL A 338 -6.10 15.40 28.12
N GLU A 339 -6.49 16.51 27.53
CA GLU A 339 -6.03 17.84 27.90
C GLU A 339 -6.59 18.22 29.27
N LEU A 340 -5.79 18.06 30.33
CA LEU A 340 -6.14 18.49 31.69
C LEU A 340 -6.06 20.02 31.82
N ARG A 341 -5.09 20.63 31.13
CA ARG A 341 -4.96 22.08 30.99
C ARG A 341 -4.66 22.43 29.54
N ARG A 342 -5.23 23.55 29.08
CA ARG A 342 -5.21 23.97 27.68
C ARG A 342 -3.78 24.06 27.12
N LEU A 343 -3.58 23.40 25.98
CA LEU A 343 -2.41 23.35 25.13
C LEU A 343 -2.82 23.91 23.76
N PRO A 344 -2.57 25.20 23.47
CA PRO A 344 -3.09 25.87 22.26
C PRO A 344 -2.69 25.24 20.92
N ARG A 345 -1.61 24.44 20.91
CA ARG A 345 -1.13 23.72 19.73
C ARG A 345 -1.88 22.40 19.49
N ILE A 346 -2.55 21.86 20.51
CA ILE A 346 -3.39 20.68 20.37
C ILE A 346 -4.77 21.10 19.88
N GLY A 347 -5.16 20.50 18.78
CA GLY A 347 -6.44 20.78 18.17
C GLY A 347 -6.68 19.94 16.95
N VAL A 348 -7.95 19.71 16.66
CA VAL A 348 -8.39 18.93 15.51
C VAL A 348 -7.74 19.37 14.18
N ARG A 349 -7.56 20.68 13.97
CA ARG A 349 -6.98 21.24 12.74
C ARG A 349 -5.48 21.50 12.84
N SER A 350 -4.92 21.49 14.05
CA SER A 350 -3.53 21.87 14.31
C SER A 350 -2.63 20.68 14.57
N THR A 351 -3.15 19.63 15.20
CA THR A 351 -2.42 18.39 15.49
C THR A 351 -2.34 17.51 14.24
N ALA A 352 -1.13 17.14 13.84
CA ALA A 352 -0.93 16.23 12.71
C ALA A 352 -0.90 14.77 13.16
N MET A 353 -1.30 13.85 12.27
CA MET A 353 -1.14 12.43 12.57
C MET A 353 0.33 12.03 12.40
N GLY A 354 0.83 11.23 13.32
CA GLY A 354 2.24 10.93 13.47
C GLY A 354 3.06 12.06 14.12
N GLU A 355 2.43 13.16 14.57
CA GLU A 355 3.09 14.22 15.33
C GLU A 355 3.73 13.64 16.59
N LYS A 356 4.99 14.02 16.85
CA LYS A 356 5.78 13.51 17.96
C LYS A 356 5.60 14.39 19.19
N ILE A 357 5.39 13.74 20.33
CA ILE A 357 5.21 14.37 21.63
C ILE A 357 6.18 13.69 22.61
N LEU A 358 6.90 14.49 23.37
CA LEU A 358 7.67 14.03 24.51
C LEU A 358 6.83 14.20 25.77
N LEU A 359 6.45 13.10 26.41
CA LEU A 359 5.88 13.10 27.75
C LEU A 359 7.03 13.17 28.75
N ARG A 360 7.04 14.17 29.63
CA ARG A 360 8.12 14.35 30.60
C ARG A 360 8.02 13.31 31.72
N ALA A 361 9.15 12.95 32.31
CA ALA A 361 9.21 12.23 33.57
C ALA A 361 8.34 12.97 34.62
N GLY A 362 7.55 12.21 35.38
CA GLY A 362 6.58 12.73 36.33
C GLY A 362 5.16 12.89 35.77
N THR A 363 4.96 12.78 34.45
CA THR A 363 3.62 12.82 33.83
C THR A 363 2.70 11.76 34.43
N ILE A 364 1.47 12.16 34.72
CA ILE A 364 0.47 11.30 35.36
C ILE A 364 -0.39 10.62 34.30
N VAL A 365 -0.52 9.30 34.45
CA VAL A 365 -1.45 8.46 33.71
C VAL A 365 -2.46 7.92 34.71
N ALA A 366 -3.72 8.33 34.59
CA ALA A 366 -4.80 7.91 35.49
C ALA A 366 -5.78 7.03 34.73
N ARG A 367 -6.04 5.81 35.23
CA ARG A 367 -6.99 4.86 34.64
C ARG A 367 -6.79 4.67 33.12
N GLY A 368 -5.54 4.48 32.69
CA GLY A 368 -5.23 4.30 31.27
C GLY A 368 -5.26 5.57 30.42
N THR A 369 -5.37 6.76 31.03
CA THR A 369 -5.42 8.05 30.32
C THR A 369 -4.31 8.98 30.78
N VAL A 370 -3.47 9.45 29.85
CA VAL A 370 -2.42 10.44 30.11
C VAL A 370 -3.05 11.81 30.33
N LEU A 371 -2.71 12.47 31.42
CA LEU A 371 -3.19 13.82 31.73
C LEU A 371 -2.21 14.87 31.19
N LEU A 372 -2.60 15.52 30.09
CA LEU A 372 -1.75 16.48 29.39
C LEU A 372 -1.90 17.89 29.96
N ALA A 373 -0.76 18.52 30.21
CA ALA A 373 -0.63 19.89 30.67
C ALA A 373 0.66 20.49 30.09
N PRO A 374 0.80 21.82 30.05
CA PRO A 374 2.00 22.50 29.54
C PRO A 374 3.35 21.99 30.11
N GLU A 375 3.42 21.64 31.40
CA GLU A 375 4.63 21.05 31.99
C GLU A 375 4.77 19.53 31.79
N SER A 376 3.70 18.79 31.49
CA SER A 376 3.77 17.33 31.37
C SER A 376 4.20 16.87 29.98
N CYS A 377 4.18 17.74 28.98
CA CYS A 377 4.58 17.35 27.62
C CYS A 377 5.27 18.47 26.83
N LEU A 378 6.04 18.06 25.83
CA LEU A 378 6.62 18.94 24.82
C LEU A 378 6.21 18.44 23.43
N LEU A 379 5.56 19.30 22.65
CA LEU A 379 5.13 18.99 21.28
C LEU A 379 6.31 19.22 20.32
N LEU A 380 6.89 18.12 19.84
CA LEU A 380 8.07 18.13 18.96
C LEU A 380 7.70 18.40 17.49
N GLY A 381 6.46 18.11 17.10
CA GLY A 381 5.98 18.31 15.73
C GLY A 381 6.21 17.10 14.83
N GLY A 382 6.23 17.34 13.52
CA GLY A 382 6.29 16.30 12.50
C GLY A 382 4.91 15.79 12.09
N ARG A 383 4.87 15.08 10.96
CA ARG A 383 3.65 14.53 10.35
C ARG A 383 4.04 13.27 9.58
N VAL A 384 3.15 12.28 9.57
CA VAL A 384 3.22 11.14 8.65
C VAL A 384 2.09 11.33 7.65
N ASP A 385 2.41 11.78 6.43
CA ASP A 385 1.42 12.23 5.44
C ASP A 385 0.39 11.13 5.14
N ALA A 386 0.85 9.90 4.89
CA ALA A 386 -0.04 8.77 4.64
C ALA A 386 -1.04 8.50 5.79
N TRP A 387 -0.63 8.71 7.05
CA TRP A 387 -1.53 8.54 8.20
C TRP A 387 -2.48 9.70 8.34
N HIS A 388 -2.00 10.92 8.09
CA HIS A 388 -2.82 12.13 8.18
C HIS A 388 -3.90 12.15 7.10
N ASP A 389 -3.56 11.79 5.87
CA ASP A 389 -4.50 11.71 4.75
C ASP A 389 -5.55 10.62 4.99
N ALA A 390 -5.12 9.42 5.41
CA ALA A 390 -6.03 8.33 5.74
C ALA A 390 -6.98 8.70 6.90
N TRP A 391 -6.45 9.34 7.94
CA TRP A 391 -7.25 9.82 9.07
C TRP A 391 -8.26 10.88 8.65
N ALA A 392 -7.85 11.85 7.82
CA ALA A 392 -8.71 12.93 7.34
C ALA A 392 -9.84 12.41 6.45
N ASN A 393 -9.53 11.51 5.50
CA ASN A 393 -10.50 10.97 4.55
C ASN A 393 -11.55 10.05 5.23
N SER A 394 -11.17 9.34 6.29
CA SER A 394 -12.07 8.44 7.04
C SER A 394 -12.84 9.12 8.16
N ARG A 395 -12.57 10.41 8.43
CA ARG A 395 -13.06 11.05 9.64
C ARG A 395 -14.56 11.34 9.63
N LEU A 396 -15.09 11.82 8.50
CA LEU A 396 -16.51 12.13 8.36
C LEU A 396 -17.35 10.87 8.66
N GLN A 397 -16.98 9.75 8.04
CA GLN A 397 -17.62 8.46 8.26
C GLN A 397 -17.57 8.03 9.74
N ARG A 398 -16.40 8.13 10.41
CA ARG A 398 -16.27 7.76 11.83
C ARG A 398 -17.12 8.62 12.76
N LEU A 399 -17.27 9.91 12.46
CA LEU A 399 -18.13 10.80 13.25
C LEU A 399 -19.61 10.47 13.07
N GLU A 400 -20.03 10.08 11.86
CA GLU A 400 -21.41 9.66 11.55
C GLU A 400 -21.77 8.34 12.24
N GLU A 401 -20.92 7.32 12.11
CA GLU A 401 -21.09 6.03 12.78
C GLU A 401 -21.17 6.20 14.31
N GLY A 402 -20.33 7.09 14.86
CA GLY A 402 -20.32 7.40 16.29
C GLY A 402 -21.42 8.35 16.76
N ALA A 403 -22.18 9.01 15.87
CA ALA A 403 -23.32 9.84 16.22
C ALA A 403 -24.64 9.05 16.23
N ASN A 404 -24.69 7.92 15.50
CA ASN A 404 -25.84 7.01 15.44
C ASN A 404 -25.83 5.94 16.55
N ASN A 405 -24.78 5.88 17.35
CA ASN A 405 -24.59 5.01 18.51
C ASN A 405 -24.61 5.87 19.78
#